data_AF-A0A3P7SAD5-F1
#
_entry.id   AF-A0A3P7SAD5-F1
#
_cell.length_a   1.000
_cell.length_b   1.000
_cell.length_c   1.000
_cell.angle_alpha   90.00
_cell.angle_beta   90.00
_cell.angle_gamma   90.00
#
_symmetry.space_group_name_H-M   'P 1'
#
loop_
_entity.id
_entity.type
_entity.pdbx_description
1 polymer ?
#
loop_
_entity_poly.entity_id
_entity_poly.type
_entity_poly.pdbx_seq_one_letter_code
_entity_poly.pdbx_strand_id
1 'polypeptide(L)'
;MTKKTTRDIIIQTLSVAVVAFVFQLIWEYSQCGPFYIMDDDLAGHTRLMISATVGDMNMSLLLLWMLMFINKDVNWLIGKWHRHDYIIMVFYALFISFFFEIHALHTGRWGYNPDTMPIIPGTPIGWLPVIQLLILFPIIFMVSRKVYIQLTKGR
;
A
#
# COMPACT_ATOMS: atom_id res chain seq x y z
N MET A 1 26.97 5.10 9.30
CA MET A 1 26.18 5.18 8.05
C MET A 1 26.86 6.20 7.13
N THR A 2 27.17 5.85 5.88
CA THR A 2 27.87 6.79 4.97
C THR A 2 26.88 7.80 4.37
N LYS A 3 27.33 9.00 3.98
CA LYS A 3 26.46 10.01 3.31
C LYS A 3 25.74 9.44 2.07
N LYS A 4 26.40 8.52 1.36
CA LYS A 4 25.85 7.80 0.20
C LYS A 4 24.67 6.90 0.59
N THR A 5 24.85 6.10 1.65
CA THR A 5 23.79 5.24 2.20
C THR A 5 22.55 6.04 2.61
N THR A 6 22.72 7.17 3.31
CA THR A 6 21.60 8.03 3.72
C THR A 6 20.83 8.57 2.52
N ARG A 7 21.54 9.02 1.48
CA ARG A 7 20.93 9.52 0.25
C ARG A 7 20.11 8.43 -0.45
N ASP A 8 20.66 7.24 -0.58
CA ASP A 8 20.01 6.15 -1.32
C ASP A 8 18.73 5.68 -0.59
N ILE A 9 18.72 5.69 0.76
CA ILE A 9 17.50 5.44 1.56
C ILE A 9 16.43 6.50 1.28
N ILE A 10 16.81 7.79 1.28
CA ILE A 10 15.88 8.90 1.04
C ILE A 10 15.25 8.78 -0.36
N ILE A 11 16.06 8.54 -1.40
CA ILE A 11 15.54 8.46 -2.77
C ILE A 11 14.62 7.24 -2.93
N GLN A 12 14.96 6.08 -2.36
CA GLN A 12 14.07 4.90 -2.39
C GLN A 12 12.76 5.16 -1.66
N THR A 13 12.83 5.76 -0.47
CA THR A 13 11.65 6.10 0.33
C THR A 13 10.74 7.07 -0.42
N LEU A 14 11.29 8.14 -1.02
CA LEU A 14 10.51 9.08 -1.82
C LEU A 14 9.93 8.44 -3.09
N SER A 15 10.70 7.59 -3.76
CA SER A 15 10.23 6.86 -4.96
C SER A 15 9.07 5.92 -4.62
N VAL A 16 9.11 5.25 -3.48
CA VAL A 16 8.00 4.42 -3.00
C VAL A 16 6.83 5.28 -2.55
N ALA A 17 7.05 6.37 -1.81
CA ALA A 17 5.98 7.24 -1.34
C ALA A 17 5.14 7.80 -2.51
N VAL A 18 5.80 8.36 -3.53
CA VAL A 18 5.11 8.96 -4.69
C VAL A 18 4.37 7.90 -5.50
N VAL A 19 5.01 6.77 -5.81
CA VAL A 19 4.38 5.69 -6.58
C VAL A 19 3.23 5.07 -5.80
N ALA A 20 3.42 4.77 -4.52
CA ALA A 20 2.37 4.22 -3.66
C ALA A 20 1.19 5.18 -3.58
N PHE A 21 1.43 6.47 -3.31
CA PHE A 21 0.36 7.46 -3.26
C PHE A 21 -0.47 7.48 -4.54
N VAL A 22 0.17 7.50 -5.73
CA VAL A 22 -0.54 7.53 -7.01
C VAL A 22 -1.35 6.25 -7.25
N PHE A 23 -0.75 5.08 -7.08
CA PHE A 23 -1.44 3.81 -7.33
C PHE A 23 -2.58 3.56 -6.35
N GLN A 24 -2.36 3.86 -5.07
CA GLN A 24 -3.39 3.72 -4.04
C GLN A 24 -4.53 4.72 -4.27
N LEU A 25 -4.22 5.97 -4.62
CA LEU A 25 -5.25 6.98 -4.93
C LEU A 25 -6.14 6.53 -6.10
N ILE A 26 -5.52 6.03 -7.18
CA ILE A 26 -6.26 5.52 -8.34
C ILE A 26 -7.17 4.37 -7.92
N TRP A 27 -6.66 3.45 -7.10
CA TRP A 27 -7.43 2.30 -6.65
C TRP A 27 -8.61 2.72 -5.77
N GLU A 28 -8.36 3.49 -4.71
CA GLU A 28 -9.37 3.99 -3.78
C GLU A 28 -10.51 4.68 -4.53
N TYR A 29 -10.20 5.63 -5.41
CA TYR A 29 -11.23 6.34 -6.17
C TYR A 29 -11.97 5.45 -7.19
N SER A 30 -11.31 4.44 -7.75
CA SER A 30 -11.95 3.52 -8.71
C SER A 30 -12.91 2.56 -8.04
N GLN A 31 -12.59 2.11 -6.83
CA GLN A 31 -13.34 1.08 -6.12
C GLN A 31 -14.36 1.63 -5.11
N CYS A 32 -14.17 2.85 -4.62
CA CYS A 32 -15.04 3.38 -3.58
C CYS A 32 -16.50 3.49 -4.03
N GLY A 33 -16.75 4.05 -5.22
CA GLY A 33 -18.12 4.24 -5.72
C GLY A 33 -18.92 2.95 -5.87
N PRO A 34 -18.37 1.89 -6.50
CA PRO A 34 -19.11 0.65 -6.68
C PRO A 34 -19.28 -0.19 -5.41
N PHE A 35 -18.34 -0.15 -4.46
CA PHE A 35 -18.23 -1.17 -3.42
C PHE A 35 -18.43 -0.67 -1.99
N TYR A 36 -18.35 0.63 -1.74
CA TYR A 36 -18.51 1.22 -0.40
C TYR A 36 -19.81 2.01 -0.29
N ILE A 37 -20.34 2.10 0.94
CA ILE A 37 -21.47 2.97 1.25
C ILE A 37 -20.93 4.41 1.26
N MET A 38 -21.56 5.26 0.47
CA MET A 38 -21.26 6.69 0.39
C MET A 38 -22.49 7.49 0.83
N ASP A 39 -22.36 8.29 1.88
CA ASP A 39 -23.32 9.37 2.20
C ASP A 39 -23.06 10.57 1.29
N ASP A 40 -24.07 11.24 0.74
CA ASP A 40 -23.97 12.31 -0.29
C ASP A 40 -23.03 13.53 -0.02
N ASP A 41 -22.25 13.55 1.07
CA ASP A 41 -21.25 14.57 1.38
C ASP A 41 -19.91 14.35 0.65
N LEU A 42 -19.74 15.10 -0.44
CA LEU A 42 -18.52 15.16 -1.26
C LEU A 42 -17.25 15.52 -0.46
N ALA A 43 -17.38 16.33 0.60
CA ALA A 43 -16.25 16.75 1.42
C ALA A 43 -15.79 15.61 2.36
N GLY A 44 -16.73 14.91 2.99
CA GLY A 44 -16.49 13.70 3.76
C GLY A 44 -15.81 12.61 2.93
N HIS A 45 -16.29 12.38 1.70
CA HIS A 45 -15.71 11.41 0.77
C HIS A 45 -14.23 11.68 0.48
N THR A 46 -13.93 12.91 0.06
CA THR A 46 -12.58 13.27 -0.34
C THR A 46 -11.61 13.12 0.83
N ARG A 47 -12.04 13.49 2.05
CA ARG A 47 -11.24 13.35 3.26
C ARG A 47 -10.98 11.88 3.63
N LEU A 48 -12.00 11.02 3.53
CA LEU A 48 -11.86 9.59 3.80
C LEU A 48 -10.93 8.93 2.79
N MET A 49 -11.08 9.21 1.50
CA MET A 49 -10.26 8.63 0.43
C MET A 49 -8.80 9.07 0.52
N ILE A 50 -8.55 10.36 0.78
CA ILE A 50 -7.18 10.84 1.03
C ILE A 50 -6.61 10.17 2.27
N SER A 51 -7.39 10.02 3.34
CA SER A 51 -6.91 9.36 4.55
C SER A 51 -6.59 7.88 4.33
N ALA A 52 -7.39 7.15 3.55
CA ALA A 52 -7.14 5.75 3.18
C ALA A 52 -5.87 5.65 2.32
N THR A 53 -5.79 6.46 1.26
CA THR A 53 -4.61 6.56 0.39
C THR A 53 -3.32 6.82 1.16
N VAL A 54 -3.35 7.78 2.09
CA VAL A 54 -2.18 8.12 2.92
C VAL A 54 -1.86 6.98 3.89
N GLY A 55 -2.87 6.31 4.45
CA GLY A 55 -2.68 5.11 5.26
C GLY A 55 -1.92 4.03 4.50
N ASP A 56 -2.40 3.70 3.31
CA ASP A 56 -1.85 2.67 2.43
C ASP A 56 -0.46 3.01 1.88
N MET A 57 -0.20 4.28 1.58
CA MET A 57 1.14 4.77 1.27
C MET A 57 2.10 4.51 2.44
N ASN A 58 1.69 4.83 3.67
CA ASN A 58 2.52 4.58 4.85
C ASN A 58 2.75 3.07 5.08
N MET A 59 1.74 2.23 4.85
CA MET A 59 1.89 0.77 4.92
C MET A 59 2.96 0.27 3.93
N SER A 60 3.01 0.85 2.72
CA SER A 60 4.02 0.52 1.70
C SER A 60 5.43 0.97 2.11
N LEU A 61 5.55 2.13 2.77
CA LEU A 61 6.83 2.63 3.31
C LEU A 61 7.33 1.77 4.47
N LEU A 62 6.44 1.39 5.39
CA LEU A 62 6.76 0.49 6.48
C LEU A 62 7.25 -0.87 5.96
N LEU A 63 6.58 -1.41 4.93
CA LEU A 63 7.00 -2.65 4.28
C LEU A 63 8.37 -2.52 3.63
N LEU A 64 8.66 -1.40 2.96
CA LEU A 64 9.99 -1.12 2.40
C LEU A 64 11.07 -1.17 3.48
N TRP A 65 10.88 -0.42 4.57
CA TRP A 65 11.85 -0.37 5.66
C TRP A 65 12.01 -1.71 6.37
N MET A 66 10.91 -2.46 6.53
CA MET A 66 10.95 -3.81 7.07
C MET A 66 11.78 -4.75 6.19
N LEU A 67 11.60 -4.71 4.87
CA LEU A 67 12.37 -5.53 3.92
C LEU A 67 13.85 -5.14 3.89
N MET A 68 14.17 -3.83 3.94
CA MET A 68 15.54 -3.36 4.09
C MET A 68 16.19 -3.88 5.38
N PHE A 69 15.46 -3.86 6.48
CA PHE A 69 15.94 -4.31 7.79
C PHE A 69 16.16 -5.84 7.82
N ILE A 70 15.19 -6.63 7.36
CA ILE A 70 15.26 -8.10 7.34
C ILE A 70 16.39 -8.58 6.44
N ASN A 71 16.51 -8.01 5.24
CA ASN A 71 17.58 -8.36 4.30
C ASN A 71 18.94 -7.76 4.66
N LYS A 72 18.99 -6.87 5.66
CA LYS A 72 20.18 -6.08 6.03
C LYS A 72 20.80 -5.36 4.81
N ASP A 73 19.94 -4.97 3.86
CA ASP A 73 20.34 -4.32 2.61
C ASP A 73 19.52 -3.04 2.43
N VAL A 74 20.20 -1.90 2.60
CA VAL A 74 19.62 -0.57 2.38
C VAL A 74 19.19 -0.34 0.94
N ASN A 75 19.68 -1.14 -0.01
CA ASN A 75 19.41 -1.06 -1.44
C ASN A 75 18.49 -2.19 -1.90
N TRP A 76 17.73 -2.78 -0.96
CA TRP A 76 16.83 -3.91 -1.25
C TRP A 76 15.92 -3.66 -2.47
N LEU A 77 15.42 -2.43 -2.65
CA LEU A 77 14.54 -2.10 -3.78
C LEU A 77 15.20 -2.31 -5.15
N ILE A 78 16.50 -2.03 -5.27
CA ILE A 78 17.25 -2.19 -6.52
C ILE A 78 17.95 -3.55 -6.63
N GLY A 79 18.15 -4.22 -5.50
CA GLY A 79 18.82 -5.52 -5.38
C GLY A 79 18.04 -6.68 -5.99
N LYS A 80 18.51 -7.90 -5.71
CA LYS A 80 17.82 -9.13 -6.10
C LYS A 80 16.78 -9.47 -5.03
N TRP A 81 15.53 -9.65 -5.45
CA TRP A 81 14.47 -10.13 -4.55
C TRP A 81 14.55 -11.64 -4.42
N HIS A 82 14.39 -12.10 -3.19
CA HIS A 82 14.45 -13.50 -2.82
C HIS A 82 13.04 -14.02 -2.54
N ARG A 83 12.89 -15.35 -2.47
CA ARG A 83 11.58 -15.98 -2.22
C ARG A 83 10.95 -15.52 -0.90
N HIS A 84 11.75 -15.30 0.14
CA HIS A 84 11.23 -14.83 1.44
C HIS A 84 10.67 -13.42 1.36
N ASP A 85 11.14 -12.56 0.45
CA ASP A 85 10.61 -11.20 0.28
C ASP A 85 9.16 -11.23 -0.20
N TYR A 86 8.84 -12.10 -1.18
CA TYR A 86 7.47 -12.30 -1.65
C TYR A 86 6.56 -12.87 -0.58
N ILE A 87 7.07 -13.83 0.21
CA ILE A 87 6.34 -14.40 1.35
C ILE A 87 6.02 -13.30 2.36
N ILE A 88 7.00 -12.47 2.72
CA ILE A 88 6.81 -11.33 3.61
C ILE A 88 5.77 -10.36 3.06
N MET A 89 5.84 -9.99 1.78
CA MET A 89 4.86 -9.08 1.16
C MET A 89 3.43 -9.63 1.25
N VAL A 90 3.24 -10.93 0.97
CA VAL A 90 1.92 -11.58 1.05
C VAL A 90 1.40 -11.60 2.49
N PHE A 91 2.19 -12.09 3.45
CA PHE A 91 1.75 -12.15 4.84
C PHE A 91 1.51 -10.77 5.44
N TYR A 92 2.33 -9.78 5.08
CA TYR A 92 2.16 -8.40 5.50
C TYR A 92 0.86 -7.82 4.93
N ALA A 93 0.58 -8.01 3.64
CA ALA A 93 -0.69 -7.58 3.02
C ALA A 93 -1.90 -8.21 3.69
N LEU A 94 -1.88 -9.53 3.91
CA LEU A 94 -2.98 -10.25 4.57
C LEU A 94 -3.18 -9.75 6.00
N PHE A 95 -2.12 -9.61 6.79
CA PHE A 95 -2.23 -9.19 8.17
C PHE A 95 -2.77 -7.76 8.30
N ILE A 96 -2.21 -6.83 7.53
CA ILE A 96 -2.57 -5.42 7.59
C ILE A 96 -3.98 -5.19 7.06
N SER A 97 -4.35 -5.77 5.91
CA SER A 97 -5.71 -5.62 5.38
C SER A 97 -6.76 -6.14 6.38
N PHE A 98 -6.58 -7.33 6.94
CA PHE A 98 -7.52 -7.85 7.93
C PHE A 98 -7.58 -6.97 9.19
N PHE A 99 -6.43 -6.54 9.70
CA PHE A 99 -6.38 -5.71 10.90
C PHE A 99 -7.11 -4.37 10.72
N PHE A 100 -6.82 -3.64 9.64
CA PHE A 100 -7.42 -2.34 9.39
C PHE A 100 -8.89 -2.42 9.01
N GLU A 101 -9.30 -3.43 8.23
CA GLU A 101 -10.72 -3.60 7.88
C GLU A 101 -11.57 -3.96 9.11
N ILE A 102 -11.11 -4.89 9.95
CA ILE A 102 -11.80 -5.22 11.21
C ILE A 102 -11.91 -3.95 12.07
N HIS A 103 -10.81 -3.22 12.23
CA HIS A 103 -10.81 -1.99 13.03
C HIS A 103 -11.76 -0.92 12.46
N ALA A 104 -11.78 -0.74 11.14
CA ALA A 104 -12.64 0.24 10.48
C ALA A 104 -14.12 -0.11 10.60
N LEU A 105 -14.48 -1.39 10.44
CA LEU A 105 -15.85 -1.87 10.62
C LEU A 105 -16.30 -1.74 12.08
N HIS A 106 -15.44 -2.07 13.05
CA HIS A 106 -15.77 -1.93 14.48
C HIS A 106 -15.93 -0.47 14.91
N THR A 107 -15.19 0.45 14.31
CA THR A 107 -15.27 1.89 14.61
C THR A 107 -16.35 2.61 13.80
N GLY A 108 -17.02 1.91 12.87
CA GLY A 108 -18.00 2.51 11.95
C GLY A 108 -17.37 3.53 11.00
N ARG A 109 -16.07 3.41 10.72
CA ARG A 109 -15.33 4.38 9.91
C ARG A 109 -15.75 4.37 8.44
N TRP A 110 -16.08 3.19 7.92
CA TRP A 110 -16.70 3.00 6.61
C TRP A 110 -17.57 1.75 6.62
N GLY A 111 -18.50 1.68 5.67
CA GLY A 111 -19.38 0.54 5.45
C GLY A 111 -19.26 0.02 4.03
N TYR A 112 -19.53 -1.28 3.85
CA TYR A 112 -19.55 -1.91 2.55
C TYR A 112 -20.96 -1.92 1.97
N ASN A 113 -21.06 -1.76 0.65
CA ASN A 113 -22.32 -1.94 -0.03
C ASN A 113 -22.70 -3.44 -0.01
N PRO A 114 -23.85 -3.84 0.57
CA PRO A 114 -24.24 -5.24 0.71
C PRO A 114 -24.45 -5.98 -0.63
N ASP A 115 -24.84 -5.25 -1.67
CA ASP A 115 -25.23 -5.83 -2.96
C ASP A 115 -24.02 -6.06 -3.88
N THR A 116 -22.94 -5.30 -3.69
CA THR A 116 -21.80 -5.28 -4.61
C THR A 116 -20.49 -5.74 -3.96
N MET A 117 -20.29 -5.57 -2.65
CA MET A 117 -19.02 -5.93 -2.01
C MET A 117 -18.88 -7.45 -1.82
N PRO A 118 -17.92 -8.10 -2.52
CA PRO A 118 -17.63 -9.49 -2.24
C PRO A 118 -16.96 -9.61 -0.86
N ILE A 119 -17.59 -10.36 0.04
CA ILE A 119 -17.09 -10.62 1.40
C ILE A 119 -16.31 -11.94 1.44
N ILE A 120 -15.25 -12.00 2.24
CA ILE A 120 -14.50 -13.23 2.50
C ILE A 120 -15.38 -14.17 3.34
N PRO A 121 -15.67 -15.39 2.86
CA PRO A 121 -16.55 -16.33 3.57
C PRO A 121 -16.12 -16.55 5.02
N GLY A 122 -17.07 -16.44 5.96
CA GLY A 122 -16.82 -16.61 7.39
C GLY A 122 -16.22 -15.39 8.10
N THR A 123 -16.09 -14.25 7.42
CA THR A 123 -15.62 -12.98 8.01
C THR A 123 -16.50 -11.81 7.56
N PRO A 124 -16.48 -10.65 8.25
CA PRO A 124 -17.14 -9.44 7.77
C PRO A 124 -16.29 -8.64 6.77
N ILE A 125 -15.14 -9.15 6.32
CA ILE A 125 -14.12 -8.39 5.59
C ILE A 125 -14.33 -8.49 4.08
N GLY A 126 -14.20 -7.37 3.39
CA GLY A 126 -14.28 -7.33 1.93
C GLY A 126 -13.03 -7.88 1.24
N TRP A 127 -13.21 -8.53 0.09
CA TRP A 127 -12.10 -9.03 -0.72
C TRP A 127 -11.25 -7.92 -1.33
N LEU A 128 -11.87 -6.79 -1.69
CA LEU A 128 -11.19 -5.69 -2.38
C LEU A 128 -9.96 -5.13 -1.64
N PRO A 129 -10.05 -4.71 -0.37
CA PRO A 129 -8.88 -4.17 0.35
C PRO A 129 -7.76 -5.20 0.52
N VAL A 130 -8.11 -6.49 0.62
CA VAL A 130 -7.12 -7.58 0.68
C VAL A 130 -6.41 -7.74 -0.66
N ILE A 131 -7.18 -7.81 -1.75
CA ILE A 131 -6.65 -7.94 -3.12
C ILE A 131 -5.81 -6.72 -3.50
N GLN A 132 -6.25 -5.52 -3.10
CA GLN A 132 -5.55 -4.27 -3.29
C GLN A 132 -4.11 -4.36 -2.79
N LEU A 133 -3.92 -4.69 -1.50
CA LEU A 133 -2.56 -4.75 -0.93
C LEU A 133 -1.74 -5.89 -1.54
N LEU A 134 -2.35 -7.05 -1.79
CA LEU A 134 -1.66 -8.20 -2.40
C LEU A 134 -1.13 -7.90 -3.80
N ILE A 135 -1.88 -7.13 -4.60
CA ILE A 135 -1.50 -6.78 -5.98
C ILE A 135 -0.63 -5.52 -6.00
N LEU A 136 -0.97 -4.50 -5.22
CA LEU A 136 -0.32 -3.20 -5.32
C LEU A 136 1.05 -3.17 -4.66
N PHE A 137 1.30 -3.86 -3.55
CA PHE A 137 2.64 -3.88 -2.96
C PHE A 137 3.74 -4.34 -3.94
N PRO A 138 3.63 -5.48 -4.64
CA PRO A 138 4.66 -5.86 -5.61
C PRO A 138 4.73 -4.89 -6.79
N ILE A 139 3.58 -4.38 -7.29
CA ILE A 139 3.56 -3.42 -8.41
C ILE A 139 4.25 -2.12 -8.04
N ILE A 140 3.92 -1.55 -6.87
CA ILE A 140 4.51 -0.33 -6.34
C ILE A 140 6.02 -0.49 -6.28
N PHE A 141 6.55 -1.57 -5.67
CA PHE A 141 8.00 -1.76 -5.60
C PHE A 141 8.65 -1.96 -6.97
N MET A 142 8.01 -2.67 -7.89
CA MET A 142 8.52 -2.84 -9.26
C MET A 142 8.61 -1.50 -10.01
N VAL A 143 7.59 -0.65 -9.88
CA VAL A 143 7.56 0.67 -10.52
C VAL A 143 8.53 1.63 -9.82
N SER A 144 8.55 1.68 -8.49
CA SER A 144 9.49 2.50 -7.72
C SER A 144 10.94 2.14 -8.02
N ARG A 145 11.25 0.86 -8.25
CA ARG A 145 12.58 0.44 -8.73
C ARG A 145 12.95 1.10 -10.06
N LYS A 146 12.03 1.13 -11.02
CA LYS A 146 12.26 1.79 -12.32
C LYS A 146 12.44 3.29 -12.17
N VAL A 147 11.60 3.94 -11.35
CA VAL A 147 11.69 5.39 -11.04
C VAL A 147 13.03 5.73 -10.39
N TYR A 148 13.46 4.96 -9.39
CA TYR A 148 14.76 5.14 -8.75
C TYR A 148 15.91 5.05 -9.77
N ILE A 149 15.90 4.02 -10.62
CA ILE A 149 16.94 3.84 -11.65
C ILE A 149 16.96 5.04 -12.61
N GLN A 150 15.80 5.57 -13.01
CA GLN A 150 15.74 6.76 -13.88
C GLN A 150 16.29 8.01 -13.18
N LEU A 151 15.91 8.26 -11.93
CA LEU A 151 16.39 9.41 -11.14
C LEU A 151 17.89 9.38 -10.90
N THR A 152 18.49 8.19 -10.85
CA THR A 152 19.92 7.99 -10.62
C THR A 152 20.74 7.87 -11.90
N LYS A 153 20.14 7.47 -13.04
CA LYS A 153 20.81 7.36 -14.36
C LYS A 153 21.18 8.70 -14.99
N GLY A 154 20.50 9.79 -14.61
CA GLY A 154 20.75 11.13 -15.16
C GLY A 154 21.90 11.90 -14.48
N ARG A 155 22.75 11.21 -13.71
CA ARG A 155 23.90 11.76 -12.98
C ARG A 155 25.10 10.82 -13.11
#